data_AF-A0A7W7YG37-F1
#
_entry.id   AF-A0A7W7YG37-F1
#
_cell.length_a   1.000
_cell.length_b   1.000
_cell.length_c   1.000
_cell.angle_alpha   90.00
_cell.angle_beta   90.00
_cell.angle_gamma   90.00
#
_symmetry.space_group_name_H-M   'P 1'
#
loop_
_entity.id
_entity.type
_entity.pdbx_description
1 polymer ?
#
loop_
_entity_poly.entity_id
_entity_poly.type
_entity_poly.pdbx_seq_one_letter_code
_entity_poly.pdbx_strand_id
1 'polypeptide(L)'
;MPIDCNGQTDELYQFHSLEAARALQWAQYYESLAGSGHDGSRCLLLAQQWRAYEDNQRHLAAYFYGQMQPAWGGHVSSSGAGAPQLGLAGGITSGPYGNYPGHIVVSRPPVVLQDGMAFGLTSLPATVHRMLEAGNQLQRKPYIFGGGHRVLEDYGYDCSSAVSYVLIKAGLLNQVLNSRTLAAYGEPGEGRLVTLWVKPGSHTFMTICGLRLDTSGDGTDRGPRWRTTNRNFAGFAARHPRGL
;
A
#
# COMPACT_ATOMS: atom_id res chain seq x y z
N MET A 1 -6.17 -30.36 -6.41
CA MET A 1 -7.02 -29.75 -5.37
C MET A 1 -7.23 -28.30 -5.75
N PRO A 2 -8.47 -27.82 -5.90
CA PRO A 2 -8.69 -26.41 -6.21
C PRO A 2 -8.25 -25.61 -4.98
N ILE A 3 -7.31 -24.69 -5.17
CA ILE A 3 -6.93 -23.71 -4.16
C ILE A 3 -8.17 -22.84 -3.98
N ASP A 4 -8.79 -22.92 -2.81
CA ASP A 4 -9.98 -22.13 -2.48
C ASP A 4 -9.55 -20.65 -2.40
N CYS A 5 -9.83 -19.89 -3.45
CA CYS A 5 -9.53 -18.46 -3.53
C CYS A 5 -10.24 -17.65 -2.43
N ASN A 6 -11.21 -18.23 -1.70
CA ASN A 6 -11.89 -17.56 -0.59
C ASN A 6 -11.04 -17.44 0.68
N GLY A 7 -10.08 -18.34 0.90
CA GLY A 7 -9.24 -18.31 2.11
C GLY A 7 -8.27 -17.11 2.11
N GLN A 8 -7.68 -16.81 0.95
CA GLN A 8 -6.76 -15.67 0.81
C GLN A 8 -7.50 -14.33 0.85
N THR A 9 -8.71 -14.24 0.31
CA THR A 9 -9.50 -13.00 0.35
C THR A 9 -10.02 -12.69 1.77
N ASP A 10 -10.37 -13.71 2.56
CA ASP A 10 -10.70 -13.53 3.99
C ASP A 10 -9.47 -13.10 4.80
N GLU A 11 -8.31 -13.76 4.63
CA GLU A 11 -7.07 -13.34 5.31
C GLU A 11 -6.68 -11.89 4.99
N LEU A 12 -6.83 -11.45 3.73
CA LEU A 12 -6.57 -10.07 3.32
C LEU A 12 -7.61 -9.10 3.88
N TYR A 13 -8.90 -9.46 3.87
CA TYR A 13 -9.95 -8.68 4.51
C TYR A 13 -9.66 -8.47 6.01
N GLN A 14 -9.34 -9.54 6.74
CA GLN A 14 -9.03 -9.50 8.16
C GLN A 14 -7.80 -8.65 8.44
N PHE A 15 -6.74 -8.83 7.64
CA PHE A 15 -5.52 -8.04 7.74
C PHE A 15 -5.80 -6.55 7.59
N HIS A 16 -6.48 -6.15 6.51
CA HIS A 16 -6.77 -4.75 6.23
C HIS A 16 -7.75 -4.14 7.24
N SER A 17 -8.74 -4.91 7.71
CA SER A 17 -9.68 -4.46 8.74
C SER A 17 -8.97 -4.21 10.09
N LEU A 18 -8.04 -5.09 10.46
CA LEU A 18 -7.25 -4.94 11.68
C LEU A 18 -6.27 -3.76 11.60
N GLU A 19 -5.62 -3.58 10.45
CA GLU A 19 -4.72 -2.46 10.20
C GLU A 19 -5.46 -1.12 10.21
N ALA A 20 -6.69 -1.05 9.69
CA ALA A 20 -7.55 0.14 9.80
C ALA A 20 -7.86 0.49 11.26
N ALA A 21 -8.24 -0.50 12.08
CA ALA A 21 -8.55 -0.27 13.49
C ALA A 21 -7.32 0.22 14.28
N ARG A 22 -6.14 -0.34 14.00
CA ARG A 22 -4.87 0.11 14.59
C ARG A 22 -4.52 1.53 14.18
N ALA A 23 -4.72 1.86 12.90
CA ALA A 23 -4.44 3.18 12.36
C ALA A 23 -5.27 4.28 13.06
N LEU A 24 -6.56 4.01 13.29
CA LEU A 24 -7.46 4.89 14.02
C LEU A 24 -6.95 5.20 15.44
N GLN A 25 -6.49 4.17 16.17
CA GLN A 25 -5.99 4.34 17.54
C GLN A 25 -4.76 5.24 17.58
N TRP A 26 -3.88 5.12 16.59
CA TRP A 26 -2.70 5.97 16.50
C TRP A 26 -3.00 7.40 16.08
N ALA A 27 -3.98 7.61 15.19
CA ALA A 27 -4.46 8.95 14.86
C ALA A 27 -4.92 9.67 16.14
N GLN A 28 -5.76 9.01 16.94
CA GLN A 28 -6.27 9.55 18.21
C GLN A 28 -5.15 9.79 19.23
N TYR A 29 -4.15 8.89 19.31
CA TYR A 29 -2.99 9.07 20.19
C TYR A 29 -2.19 10.32 19.82
N TYR A 30 -1.84 10.52 18.55
CA TYR A 30 -1.07 11.68 18.12
C TYR A 30 -1.88 12.99 18.18
N GLU A 31 -3.19 12.94 17.95
CA GLU A 31 -4.11 14.07 18.23
C GLU A 31 -4.02 14.48 19.71
N SER A 32 -3.98 13.50 20.63
CA SER A 32 -3.88 13.78 22.07
C SER A 32 -2.54 14.39 22.47
N LEU A 33 -1.43 13.99 21.83
CA LEU A 33 -0.11 14.52 22.11
C LEU A 33 0.08 15.96 21.61
N ALA A 34 -0.64 16.36 20.56
CA ALA A 34 -0.53 17.70 19.99
C ALA A 34 -0.90 18.81 21.00
N GLY A 35 -1.74 18.53 21.99
CA GLY A 35 -2.13 19.46 23.05
C GLY A 35 -1.19 19.50 24.27
N SER A 36 -0.13 18.69 24.31
CA SER A 36 0.64 18.39 25.53
C SER A 36 2.05 19.00 25.61
N GLY A 37 2.42 19.93 24.71
CA GLY A 37 3.72 20.61 24.72
C GLY A 37 4.85 19.91 23.95
N HIS A 38 4.55 18.80 23.26
CA HIS A 38 5.39 18.30 22.17
C HIS A 38 5.29 19.22 20.93
N ASP A 39 6.12 19.02 19.91
CA ASP A 39 5.99 19.70 18.61
C ASP A 39 4.61 19.38 18.00
N GLY A 40 3.62 20.23 18.34
CA GLY A 40 2.20 19.98 18.11
C GLY A 40 1.89 19.87 16.62
N SER A 41 2.60 20.64 15.79
CA SER A 41 2.50 20.56 14.33
C SER A 41 2.95 19.20 13.81
N ARG A 42 4.04 18.64 14.35
CA ARG A 42 4.50 17.29 14.00
C ARG A 42 3.53 16.20 14.47
N CYS A 43 2.93 16.36 15.65
CA CYS A 43 1.95 15.41 16.16
C CYS A 43 0.65 15.43 15.33
N LEU A 44 0.14 16.61 14.97
CA LEU A 44 -1.02 16.74 14.09
C LEU A 44 -0.74 16.18 12.69
N LEU A 45 0.45 16.39 12.15
CA LEU A 45 0.86 15.78 10.88
C LEU A 45 0.85 14.26 10.95
N LEU A 46 1.40 13.68 12.03
CA LEU A 46 1.37 12.23 12.24
C LEU A 46 -0.06 11.72 12.39
N ALA A 47 -0.94 12.42 13.11
CA ALA A 47 -2.34 12.06 13.22
C ALA A 47 -3.06 12.06 11.86
N GLN A 48 -2.87 13.10 11.05
CA GLN A 48 -3.42 13.18 9.69
C GLN A 48 -2.91 12.03 8.81
N GLN A 49 -1.64 11.67 8.92
CA GLN A 49 -1.05 10.54 8.19
C GLN A 49 -1.69 9.21 8.59
N TRP A 50 -1.99 9.02 9.88
CA TRP A 50 -2.67 7.83 10.37
C TRP A 50 -4.12 7.72 9.90
N ARG A 51 -4.85 8.83 9.84
CA ARG A 51 -6.19 8.88 9.23
C ARG A 51 -6.16 8.46 7.76
N ALA A 52 -5.19 8.96 7.00
CA ALA A 52 -5.05 8.59 5.60
C ALA A 52 -4.72 7.11 5.40
N TYR A 53 -3.88 6.53 6.27
CA TYR A 53 -3.61 5.10 6.27
C TYR A 53 -4.85 4.29 6.68
N GLU A 54 -5.57 4.71 7.73
CA GLU A 54 -6.86 4.11 8.14
C GLU A 54 -7.82 4.03 6.96
N ASP A 55 -8.09 5.14 6.27
CA ASP A 55 -9.04 5.21 5.15
C ASP A 55 -8.64 4.25 4.02
N ASN A 56 -7.35 4.15 3.71
CA ASN A 56 -6.85 3.22 2.69
C ASN A 56 -7.06 1.76 3.12
N GLN A 57 -6.73 1.42 4.38
CA GLN A 57 -6.96 0.07 4.92
C GLN A 57 -8.45 -0.28 4.96
N ARG A 58 -9.33 0.68 5.27
CA ARG A 58 -10.80 0.50 5.19
C ARG A 58 -11.27 0.26 3.77
N HIS A 59 -10.72 0.97 2.78
CA HIS A 59 -11.05 0.74 1.37
C HIS A 59 -10.60 -0.64 0.88
N LEU A 60 -9.40 -1.07 1.25
CA LEU A 60 -8.89 -2.40 0.92
C LEU A 60 -9.74 -3.49 1.59
N ALA A 61 -10.07 -3.33 2.87
CA ALA A 61 -11.01 -4.21 3.56
C ALA A 61 -12.38 -4.25 2.86
N ALA A 62 -12.96 -3.11 2.50
CA ALA A 62 -14.24 -3.06 1.79
C ALA A 62 -14.17 -3.72 0.40
N TYR A 63 -13.05 -3.57 -0.31
CA TYR A 63 -12.79 -4.22 -1.59
C TYR A 63 -12.76 -5.74 -1.46
N PHE A 64 -12.00 -6.28 -0.50
CA PHE A 64 -11.95 -7.73 -0.27
C PHE A 64 -13.26 -8.27 0.28
N TYR A 65 -13.95 -7.50 1.14
CA TYR A 65 -15.31 -7.83 1.57
C TYR A 65 -16.29 -7.95 0.41
N GLY A 66 -16.22 -7.03 -0.56
CA GLY A 66 -17.02 -7.10 -1.79
C GLY A 66 -16.68 -8.30 -2.68
N GLN A 67 -15.45 -8.80 -2.64
CA GLN A 67 -15.05 -10.02 -3.37
C GLN A 67 -15.46 -11.32 -2.66
N MET A 68 -15.68 -11.29 -1.35
CA MET A 68 -16.17 -12.44 -0.58
C MET A 68 -17.68 -12.69 -0.77
N GLN A 69 -18.44 -11.72 -1.30
CA GLN A 69 -19.86 -11.93 -1.56
C GLN A 69 -20.08 -12.68 -2.88
N PRO A 70 -20.85 -13.79 -2.89
CA PRO A 70 -21.14 -14.50 -4.12
C PRO A 70 -21.97 -13.61 -5.06
N ALA A 71 -21.55 -13.52 -6.32
CA ALA A 71 -22.24 -12.80 -7.37
C ALA A 71 -23.56 -13.50 -7.75
N TRP A 72 -24.60 -13.42 -6.92
CA TRP A 72 -25.97 -13.81 -7.25
C TRP A 72 -26.97 -12.83 -6.64
N GLY A 73 -27.78 -12.22 -7.51
CA GLY A 73 -28.79 -11.25 -7.16
C GLY A 73 -29.93 -11.83 -6.31
N GLY A 74 -30.49 -10.99 -5.45
CA GLY A 74 -31.69 -11.27 -4.68
C GLY A 74 -31.83 -10.30 -3.50
N HIS A 75 -32.91 -9.53 -3.48
CA HIS A 75 -33.29 -8.70 -2.35
C HIS A 75 -33.36 -9.52 -1.06
N VAL A 76 -32.63 -9.12 -0.02
CA VAL A 76 -33.02 -9.38 1.38
C VAL A 76 -32.81 -8.10 2.19
N SER A 77 -33.90 -7.73 2.85
CA SER A 77 -34.10 -6.53 3.64
C SER A 77 -33.10 -6.40 4.79
N SER A 78 -32.79 -5.14 5.10
CA SER A 78 -32.14 -4.67 6.32
C SER A 78 -32.54 -5.48 7.56
N SER A 79 -31.60 -6.26 8.11
CA SER A 79 -31.59 -6.64 9.52
C SER A 79 -30.19 -7.09 9.95
N GLY A 80 -29.57 -6.24 10.79
CA GLY A 80 -28.54 -6.55 11.78
C GLY A 80 -27.43 -7.55 11.43
N ALA A 81 -26.26 -7.02 11.08
CA ALA A 81 -24.98 -7.60 11.50
C ALA A 81 -24.09 -6.44 11.98
N GLY A 82 -24.00 -6.29 13.30
CA GLY A 82 -23.27 -5.22 13.95
C GLY A 82 -21.79 -5.29 13.63
N ALA A 83 -21.19 -4.14 13.34
CA ALA A 83 -19.77 -3.93 13.54
C ALA A 83 -19.41 -4.35 14.98
N PRO A 84 -18.28 -5.03 15.22
CA PRO A 84 -17.88 -5.38 16.58
C PRO A 84 -17.67 -4.09 17.38
N GLN A 85 -18.56 -3.83 18.33
CA GLN A 85 -18.34 -2.83 19.38
C GLN A 85 -17.37 -3.42 20.40
N LEU A 86 -16.13 -2.93 20.42
CA LEU A 86 -15.20 -3.19 21.51
C LEU A 86 -15.54 -2.26 22.68
N GLY A 87 -15.93 -2.87 23.80
CA GLY A 87 -16.28 -2.19 25.03
C GLY A 87 -15.09 -1.44 25.64
N LEU A 88 -15.32 -0.18 25.99
CA LEU A 88 -14.42 0.65 26.80
C LEU A 88 -14.65 0.31 28.28
N ALA A 89 -13.70 -0.38 28.90
CA ALA A 89 -13.57 -0.41 30.35
C ALA A 89 -12.09 -0.54 30.74
N GLY A 90 -11.55 0.51 31.37
CA GLY A 90 -10.39 0.41 32.27
C GLY A 90 -9.10 1.12 31.83
N GLY A 91 -8.79 2.23 32.53
CA GLY A 91 -7.45 2.53 33.04
C GLY A 91 -6.36 3.00 32.07
N ILE A 92 -6.10 4.31 32.07
CA ILE A 92 -4.85 4.89 31.54
C ILE A 92 -3.70 4.49 32.48
N THR A 93 -2.71 3.73 31.99
CA THR A 93 -1.26 3.91 32.20
C THR A 93 -0.50 2.84 31.39
N SER A 94 0.58 3.23 30.70
CA SER A 94 1.33 2.47 29.66
C SER A 94 0.67 2.43 28.28
N GLY A 95 1.47 2.66 27.22
CA GLY A 95 0.98 2.56 25.83
C GLY A 95 0.39 1.17 25.54
N PRO A 96 -0.50 1.05 24.54
CA PRO A 96 -1.46 -0.04 24.40
C PRO A 96 -0.88 -1.38 23.92
N TYR A 97 0.15 -1.91 24.57
CA TYR A 97 0.74 -3.20 24.19
C TYR A 97 0.81 -4.17 25.38
N GLY A 98 -0.27 -4.95 25.50
CA GLY A 98 -0.20 -6.29 26.07
C GLY A 98 0.51 -7.24 25.11
N ASN A 99 1.42 -8.04 25.66
CA ASN A 99 2.33 -8.98 25.01
C ASN A 99 1.64 -9.98 24.05
N TYR A 100 2.12 -10.06 22.81
CA TYR A 100 2.05 -11.28 22.00
C TYR A 100 3.48 -11.71 21.65
N PRO A 101 3.92 -12.93 22.00
CA PRO A 101 5.27 -13.39 21.72
C PRO A 101 5.45 -13.64 20.21
N GLY A 102 6.46 -13.01 19.61
CA GLY A 102 6.97 -13.36 18.28
C GLY A 102 6.97 -12.27 17.20
N HIS A 103 6.36 -11.10 17.44
CA HIS A 103 6.28 -10.05 16.41
C HIS A 103 6.87 -8.74 16.92
N ILE A 104 7.92 -8.25 16.27
CA ILE A 104 8.37 -6.85 16.43
C ILE A 104 7.27 -5.97 15.82
N VAL A 105 6.32 -5.54 16.66
CA VAL A 105 5.26 -4.59 16.30
C VAL A 105 5.89 -3.21 16.26
N VAL A 106 6.02 -2.64 15.07
CA VAL A 106 6.38 -1.22 14.91
C VAL A 106 5.18 -0.50 14.36
N SER A 107 4.78 0.50 15.12
CA SER A 107 3.44 1.04 15.18
C SER A 107 3.39 2.41 14.50
N ARG A 108 3.63 2.42 13.18
CA ARG A 108 3.38 3.53 12.23
C ARG A 108 2.69 2.94 10.99
N PRO A 109 2.07 3.72 10.08
CA PRO A 109 1.88 3.25 8.73
C PRO A 109 3.27 2.79 8.26
N PRO A 110 3.41 1.61 7.64
CA PRO A 110 4.70 1.17 7.14
C PRO A 110 5.34 2.23 6.24
N VAL A 111 4.53 3.06 5.55
CA VAL A 111 4.99 4.17 4.72
C VAL A 111 4.18 5.44 4.99
N VAL A 112 4.89 6.55 5.14
CA VAL A 112 4.36 7.91 5.29
C VAL A 112 4.63 8.71 4.01
N LEU A 113 3.63 9.36 3.46
CA LEU A 113 3.80 10.30 2.34
C LEU A 113 3.85 11.74 2.88
N GLN A 114 4.95 12.45 2.60
CA GLN A 114 5.14 13.85 2.97
C GLN A 114 5.78 14.60 1.80
N ASP A 115 5.16 15.71 1.38
CA ASP A 115 5.63 16.57 0.28
C ASP A 115 5.91 15.80 -1.04
N GLY A 116 5.07 14.79 -1.32
CA GLY A 116 5.20 13.93 -2.49
C GLY A 116 6.31 12.87 -2.38
N MET A 117 6.90 12.68 -1.20
CA MET A 117 7.96 11.70 -0.93
C MET A 117 7.50 10.67 0.11
N ALA A 118 7.80 9.40 -0.14
CA ALA A 118 7.43 8.27 0.69
C ALA A 118 8.57 7.88 1.65
N PHE A 119 8.25 7.70 2.93
CA PHE A 119 9.18 7.38 3.99
C PHE A 119 8.72 6.14 4.74
N GLY A 120 9.57 5.12 4.77
CA GLY A 120 9.28 3.86 5.44
C GLY A 120 9.56 3.90 6.94
N LEU A 121 8.85 3.07 7.70
CA LEU A 121 9.26 2.70 9.06
C LEU A 121 10.65 2.06 9.08
N THR A 122 11.47 2.40 10.08
CA THR A 122 12.83 1.85 10.25
C THR A 122 12.88 0.33 10.43
N SER A 123 11.74 -0.30 10.73
CA SER A 123 11.61 -1.75 10.85
C SER A 123 11.28 -2.47 9.55
N LEU A 124 11.01 -1.73 8.48
CA LEU A 124 10.80 -2.34 7.18
C LEU A 124 12.09 -3.00 6.70
N PRO A 125 12.00 -4.07 5.88
CA PRO A 125 13.17 -4.66 5.28
C PRO A 125 13.98 -3.61 4.50
N ALA A 126 15.31 -3.70 4.56
CA ALA A 126 16.19 -2.78 3.83
C ALA A 126 15.86 -2.71 2.33
N THR A 127 15.38 -3.81 1.75
CA THR A 127 14.89 -3.86 0.37
C THR A 127 13.72 -2.93 0.14
N VAL A 128 12.74 -2.87 1.05
CA VAL A 128 11.59 -1.96 0.94
C VAL A 128 12.03 -0.51 1.06
N HIS A 129 12.98 -0.20 1.95
CA HIS A 129 13.57 1.15 2.02
C HIS A 129 14.19 1.59 0.69
N ARG A 130 14.97 0.72 0.03
CA ARG A 130 15.53 1.01 -1.29
C ARG A 130 14.45 1.24 -2.35
N MET A 131 13.33 0.51 -2.26
CA MET A 131 12.21 0.71 -3.20
C MET A 131 11.52 2.06 -2.99
N LEU A 132 11.32 2.48 -1.75
CA LEU A 132 10.74 3.78 -1.41
C LEU A 132 11.65 4.92 -1.88
N GLU A 133 12.96 4.80 -1.63
CA GLU A 133 13.96 5.77 -2.09
C GLU A 133 13.99 5.85 -3.62
N ALA A 134 13.94 4.71 -4.32
CA ALA A 134 13.87 4.68 -5.78
C ALA A 134 12.58 5.35 -6.30
N GLY A 135 11.43 5.08 -5.68
CA GLY A 135 10.18 5.75 -6.04
C GLY A 135 10.23 7.26 -5.76
N ASN A 136 10.94 7.71 -4.72
CA ASN A 136 11.19 9.13 -4.45
C ASN A 136 12.02 9.80 -5.55
N GLN A 137 13.03 9.12 -6.09
CA GLN A 137 13.86 9.63 -7.20
C GLN A 137 13.05 9.79 -8.50
N LEU A 138 11.98 9.01 -8.67
CA LEU A 138 11.08 9.13 -9.81
C LEU A 138 10.08 10.29 -9.69
N GLN A 139 9.88 10.85 -8.49
CA GLN A 139 8.94 11.96 -8.32
C GLN A 139 9.36 13.13 -9.21
N ARG A 140 8.37 13.78 -9.83
CA ARG A 140 8.52 14.87 -10.81
C ARG A 140 9.12 14.47 -12.17
N LYS A 141 9.55 13.22 -12.37
CA LYS A 141 9.95 12.74 -13.71
C LYS A 141 8.72 12.72 -14.65
N PRO A 142 8.85 13.13 -15.93
CA PRO A 142 7.76 13.06 -16.89
C PRO A 142 7.46 11.62 -17.30
N TYR A 143 6.22 11.39 -17.74
CA TYR A 143 5.89 10.19 -18.50
C TYR A 143 6.42 10.28 -19.93
N ILE A 144 7.19 9.28 -20.36
CA ILE A 144 7.63 9.14 -21.75
C ILE A 144 7.39 7.70 -22.17
N PHE A 145 6.59 7.48 -23.21
CA PHE A 145 6.35 6.14 -23.73
C PHE A 145 7.68 5.51 -24.21
N GLY A 146 8.06 4.36 -23.64
CA GLY A 146 9.36 3.72 -23.89
C GLY A 146 10.56 4.35 -23.18
N GLY A 147 10.38 5.46 -22.46
CA GLY A 147 11.44 6.06 -21.64
C GLY A 147 11.90 5.09 -20.55
N GLY A 148 13.18 5.14 -20.17
CA GLY A 148 13.76 4.28 -19.13
C GLY A 148 14.10 2.86 -19.57
N HIS A 149 13.78 2.42 -20.80
CA HIS A 149 14.10 1.05 -21.27
C HIS A 149 15.53 0.89 -21.78
N ARG A 150 16.12 1.94 -22.38
CA ARG A 150 17.48 1.89 -22.93
C ARG A 150 18.54 2.31 -21.92
N VAL A 151 18.22 3.29 -21.09
CA VAL A 151 19.10 3.85 -20.06
C VAL A 151 18.30 3.85 -18.76
N LEU A 152 18.86 3.26 -17.70
CA LEU A 152 18.16 3.18 -16.42
C LEU A 152 17.92 4.57 -15.82
N GLU A 153 18.92 5.44 -15.84
CA GLU A 153 18.82 6.83 -15.38
C GLU A 153 18.36 7.75 -16.52
N ASP A 154 17.08 7.68 -16.87
CA ASP A 154 16.50 8.46 -17.95
C ASP A 154 15.90 9.79 -17.45
N TYR A 155 15.64 10.68 -18.40
CA TYR A 155 14.89 11.91 -18.21
C TYR A 155 13.43 11.63 -17.88
N GLY A 156 12.80 10.62 -18.49
CA GLY A 156 11.41 10.24 -18.25
C GLY A 156 11.18 8.74 -18.37
N TYR A 157 10.06 8.27 -17.81
CA TYR A 157 9.77 6.85 -17.65
C TYR A 157 8.36 6.51 -18.12
N ASP A 158 8.19 5.34 -18.72
CA ASP A 158 6.88 4.73 -18.91
C ASP A 158 6.43 3.91 -17.69
N CYS A 159 5.26 3.29 -17.79
CA CYS A 159 4.68 2.50 -16.70
C CYS A 159 5.59 1.35 -16.25
N SER A 160 6.13 0.58 -17.20
CA SER A 160 6.91 -0.62 -16.93
C SER A 160 8.35 -0.35 -16.53
N SER A 161 8.95 0.68 -17.09
CA SER A 161 10.29 1.16 -16.73
C SER A 161 10.29 1.83 -15.35
N ALA A 162 9.22 2.52 -14.94
CA ALA A 162 9.09 3.04 -13.58
C ALA A 162 9.05 1.92 -12.54
N VAL A 163 8.24 0.87 -12.75
CA VAL A 163 8.22 -0.31 -11.88
C VAL A 163 9.58 -1.02 -11.89
N SER A 164 10.18 -1.20 -13.07
CA SER A 164 11.49 -1.85 -13.20
C SER A 164 12.60 -1.05 -12.52
N TYR A 165 12.59 0.28 -12.60
CA TYR A 165 13.55 1.16 -11.94
C TYR A 165 13.58 0.90 -10.44
N VAL A 166 12.40 0.87 -9.81
CA VAL A 166 12.27 0.58 -8.38
C VAL A 166 12.79 -0.81 -8.03
N LEU A 167 12.44 -1.83 -8.82
CA LEU A 167 12.93 -3.19 -8.59
C LEU A 167 14.45 -3.31 -8.76
N ILE A 168 15.03 -2.65 -9.77
CA ILE A 168 16.49 -2.68 -10.01
C ILE A 168 17.24 -1.98 -8.88
N LYS A 169 16.79 -0.78 -8.48
CA LYS A 169 17.39 -0.03 -7.36
C LYS A 169 17.27 -0.77 -6.03
N ALA A 170 16.27 -1.63 -5.88
CA ALA A 170 16.10 -2.49 -4.72
C ALA A 170 16.95 -3.78 -4.76
N GLY A 171 17.58 -4.09 -5.91
CA GLY A 171 18.34 -5.33 -6.11
C GLY A 171 17.47 -6.55 -6.41
N LEU A 172 16.22 -6.33 -6.83
CA LEU A 172 15.21 -7.37 -7.10
C LEU A 172 15.08 -7.72 -8.58
N LEU A 173 15.77 -6.99 -9.44
CA LEU A 173 15.76 -7.11 -10.88
C LEU A 173 17.10 -6.60 -11.45
N ASN A 174 17.57 -7.13 -12.57
CA ASN A 174 18.86 -6.78 -13.16
C ASN A 174 18.75 -6.08 -14.53
N GLN A 175 17.55 -6.00 -15.11
CA GLN A 175 17.30 -5.36 -16.40
C GLN A 175 15.89 -4.79 -16.44
N VAL A 176 15.69 -3.75 -17.25
CA VAL A 176 14.36 -3.14 -17.40
C VAL A 176 13.45 -4.09 -18.17
N LEU A 177 12.24 -4.30 -17.66
CA LEU A 177 11.24 -5.18 -18.25
C LEU A 177 10.06 -4.35 -18.76
N ASN A 178 9.46 -4.80 -19.87
CA ASN A 178 8.15 -4.31 -20.30
C ASN A 178 7.02 -4.97 -19.49
N SER A 179 5.79 -4.44 -19.63
CA SER A 179 4.62 -4.93 -18.89
C SER A 179 4.23 -6.37 -19.24
N ARG A 180 4.57 -6.89 -20.44
CA ARG A 180 4.32 -8.30 -20.77
C ARG A 180 5.25 -9.21 -19.98
N THR A 181 6.53 -8.87 -19.90
CA THR A 181 7.51 -9.66 -19.15
C THR A 181 7.30 -9.56 -17.64
N LEU A 182 6.91 -8.37 -17.14
CA LEU A 182 6.55 -8.19 -15.72
C LEU A 182 5.36 -9.06 -15.28
N ALA A 183 4.49 -9.45 -16.21
CA ALA A 183 3.36 -10.33 -15.88
C ALA A 183 3.80 -11.74 -15.43
N ALA A 184 5.03 -12.14 -15.79
CA ALA A 184 5.64 -13.39 -15.37
C ALA A 184 6.69 -13.22 -14.25
N TYR A 185 6.94 -11.99 -13.80
CA TYR A 185 7.93 -11.70 -12.75
C TYR A 185 7.43 -12.14 -11.37
N GLY A 186 8.35 -12.61 -10.52
CA GLY A 186 8.04 -12.94 -9.13
C GLY A 186 7.02 -14.08 -8.98
N GLU A 187 6.23 -14.04 -7.90
CA GLU A 187 5.17 -15.00 -7.61
C GLU A 187 3.78 -14.43 -7.97
N PRO A 188 2.81 -15.28 -8.37
CA PRO A 188 1.45 -14.84 -8.61
C PRO A 188 0.76 -14.40 -7.32
N GLY A 189 -0.11 -13.41 -7.43
CA GLY A 189 -0.88 -12.88 -6.30
C GLY A 189 -0.26 -11.63 -5.69
N GLU A 190 -0.98 -11.05 -4.74
CA GLU A 190 -0.53 -9.89 -3.98
C GLU A 190 0.55 -10.28 -2.98
N GLY A 191 1.54 -9.42 -2.80
CA GLY A 191 2.57 -9.59 -1.78
C GLY A 191 2.14 -8.93 -0.47
N ARG A 192 2.82 -9.30 0.62
CA ARG A 192 2.50 -8.79 1.96
C ARG A 192 2.84 -7.31 2.13
N LEU A 193 3.93 -6.88 1.51
CA LEU A 193 4.48 -5.53 1.55
C LEU A 193 4.53 -4.93 0.15
N VAL A 194 4.71 -5.72 -0.91
CA VAL A 194 4.86 -5.20 -2.26
C VAL A 194 4.00 -5.96 -3.24
N THR A 195 3.17 -5.26 -3.99
CA THR A 195 2.41 -5.84 -5.10
C THR A 195 2.65 -5.05 -6.38
N LEU A 196 2.99 -5.76 -7.45
CA LEU A 196 2.95 -5.28 -8.82
C LEU A 196 1.58 -5.59 -9.40
N TRP A 197 1.00 -4.59 -10.04
CA TRP A 197 -0.26 -4.71 -10.76
C TRP A 197 0.04 -4.62 -12.24
N VAL A 198 -0.22 -5.70 -12.98
CA VAL A 198 0.21 -5.82 -14.37
C VAL A 198 -0.96 -6.10 -15.29
N LYS A 199 -1.18 -5.23 -16.27
CA LYS A 199 -2.02 -5.48 -17.45
C LYS A 199 -1.09 -5.63 -18.66
N PRO A 200 -0.81 -6.88 -19.09
CA PRO A 200 0.23 -7.16 -20.08
C PRO A 200 0.06 -6.34 -21.36
N GLY A 201 1.11 -5.64 -21.77
CA GLY A 201 1.11 -4.81 -22.99
C GLY A 201 0.35 -3.50 -22.91
N SER A 202 -0.23 -3.14 -21.75
CA SER A 202 -1.03 -1.92 -21.60
C SER A 202 -0.55 -1.03 -20.46
N HIS A 203 -0.55 -1.52 -19.22
CA HIS A 203 -0.19 -0.69 -18.06
C HIS A 203 0.37 -1.55 -16.94
N THR A 204 1.23 -0.96 -16.13
CA THR A 204 1.65 -1.56 -14.86
C THR A 204 2.01 -0.48 -13.86
N PHE A 205 1.83 -0.81 -12.58
CA PHE A 205 2.18 0.04 -11.46
C PHE A 205 2.46 -0.87 -10.26
N MET A 206 2.80 -0.29 -9.11
CA MET A 206 3.01 -1.07 -7.91
C MET A 206 2.46 -0.39 -6.66
N THR A 207 2.19 -1.18 -5.64
CA THR A 207 1.91 -0.74 -4.28
C THR A 207 3.04 -1.21 -3.38
N ILE A 208 3.55 -0.29 -2.56
CA ILE A 208 4.57 -0.55 -1.54
C ILE A 208 3.98 -0.17 -0.20
N CYS A 209 3.73 -1.19 0.60
CA CYS A 209 3.04 -1.12 1.88
C CYS A 209 1.70 -0.38 1.77
N GLY A 210 0.96 -0.64 0.68
CA GLY A 210 -0.31 0.00 0.36
C GLY A 210 -0.21 1.38 -0.32
N LEU A 211 0.98 2.01 -0.39
CA LEU A 211 1.16 3.27 -1.12
C LEU A 211 1.43 2.99 -2.61
N ARG A 212 0.64 3.60 -3.48
CA ARG A 212 0.70 3.37 -4.93
C ARG A 212 1.79 4.24 -5.58
N LEU A 213 2.67 3.62 -6.36
CA LEU A 213 3.53 4.28 -7.35
C LEU A 213 2.98 3.97 -8.74
N ASP A 214 2.49 4.99 -9.44
CA ASP A 214 1.78 4.80 -10.71
C ASP A 214 2.05 5.97 -11.65
N THR A 215 2.14 5.67 -12.95
CA THR A 215 2.35 6.66 -14.00
C THR A 215 1.06 7.22 -14.59
N SER A 216 -0.09 6.69 -14.18
CA SER A 216 -1.39 7.19 -14.64
C SER A 216 -1.73 8.55 -14.05
N GLY A 217 -2.14 9.50 -14.88
CA GLY A 217 -2.57 10.84 -14.50
C GLY A 217 -2.93 11.66 -15.76
N ASP A 218 -3.44 12.86 -15.57
CA ASP A 218 -3.76 13.83 -16.63
C ASP A 218 -2.82 15.05 -16.59
N GLY A 219 -2.66 15.71 -17.74
CA GLY A 219 -1.86 16.93 -17.86
C GLY A 219 -0.44 16.82 -17.28
N THR A 220 -0.12 17.74 -16.35
CA THR A 220 1.18 17.87 -15.68
C THR A 220 1.42 16.83 -14.58
N ASP A 221 0.38 16.08 -14.19
CA ASP A 221 0.47 14.98 -13.22
C ASP A 221 0.75 13.63 -13.90
N ARG A 222 1.00 13.64 -15.22
CA ARG A 222 1.52 12.47 -15.94
C ARG A 222 2.96 12.15 -15.53
N GLY A 223 3.19 10.87 -15.23
CA GLY A 223 4.50 10.36 -14.84
C GLY A 223 4.45 9.63 -13.51
N PRO A 224 5.54 8.94 -13.14
CA PRO A 224 5.60 8.16 -11.91
C PRO A 224 5.42 9.06 -10.69
N ARG A 225 4.33 8.84 -9.95
CA ARG A 225 4.03 9.59 -8.71
C ARG A 225 3.60 8.64 -7.62
N TRP A 226 3.93 9.01 -6.39
CA TRP A 226 3.24 8.46 -5.23
C TRP A 226 1.81 8.99 -5.23
N ARG A 227 0.84 8.09 -5.09
CA ARG A 227 -0.58 8.40 -5.16
C ARG A 227 -1.29 7.79 -3.97
N THR A 228 -2.08 8.61 -3.31
CA THR A 228 -3.03 8.20 -2.26
C THR A 228 -4.43 7.96 -2.82
N THR A 229 -4.70 8.42 -4.05
CA THR A 229 -6.00 8.24 -4.69
C THR A 229 -6.22 6.80 -5.11
N ASN A 230 -7.48 6.37 -5.05
CA ASN A 230 -7.90 5.04 -5.49
C ASN A 230 -7.65 4.80 -6.98
N ARG A 231 -7.56 3.52 -7.33
CA ARG A 231 -7.51 3.04 -8.72
C ARG A 231 -8.44 1.86 -8.87
N ASN A 232 -9.07 1.73 -10.03
CA ASN A 232 -9.67 0.47 -10.42
C ASN A 232 -8.57 -0.55 -10.80
N PHE A 233 -8.55 -1.69 -10.11
CA PHE A 233 -7.64 -2.82 -10.35
C PHE A 233 -8.17 -3.83 -11.38
N ALA A 234 -9.37 -3.63 -11.93
CA ALA A 234 -9.98 -4.55 -12.87
C ALA A 234 -9.08 -4.83 -14.10
N GLY A 235 -8.81 -6.13 -14.29
CA GLY A 235 -7.97 -6.65 -15.37
C GLY A 235 -6.47 -6.48 -15.15
N PHE A 236 -6.02 -6.10 -13.94
CA PHE A 236 -4.62 -6.23 -13.55
C PHE A 236 -4.40 -7.58 -12.88
N ALA A 237 -3.36 -8.30 -13.30
CA ALA A 237 -2.85 -9.45 -12.57
C ALA A 237 -1.89 -8.97 -11.47
N ALA A 238 -2.09 -9.46 -10.25
CA ALA A 238 -1.18 -9.21 -9.14
C ALA A 238 0.04 -10.13 -9.23
N ARG A 239 1.22 -9.56 -9.01
CA ARG A 239 2.53 -10.24 -8.89
C ARG A 239 3.30 -9.65 -7.71
N HIS A 240 4.19 -10.39 -7.08
CA HIS A 240 5.06 -9.84 -6.05
C HIS A 240 6.48 -10.43 -6.08
N PRO A 241 7.52 -9.68 -5.64
CA PRO A 241 8.85 -10.24 -5.43
C PRO A 241 8.78 -11.30 -4.32
N ARG A 242 9.50 -12.43 -4.49
CA ARG A 242 9.51 -13.50 -3.47
C ARG A 242 9.91 -12.98 -2.09
N GLY A 243 9.11 -13.30 -1.09
CA GLY A 243 9.36 -12.89 0.30
C GLY A 243 8.97 -11.45 0.63
N LEU A 244 8.26 -10.75 -0.26
CA LEU A 244 7.71 -9.41 -0.06
C LEU A 244 6.22 -9.33 -0.39
#